data_AF-A0A239U403-F1
#
_entry.id   AF-A0A239U403-F1
#
_cell.length_a   1.000
_cell.length_b   1.000
_cell.length_c   1.000
_cell.angle_alpha   90.00
_cell.angle_beta   90.00
_cell.angle_gamma   90.00
#
_symmetry.space_group_name_H-M   'P 1'
#
loop_
_entity.id
_entity.type
_entity.pdbx_description
1 polymer ?
#
loop_
_entity_poly.entity_id
_entity_poly.type
_entity_poly.pdbx_seq_one_letter_code
_entity_poly.pdbx_strand_id
1 'polypeptide(L)' 'MNTVEQVTKAIKAVDDLCGHCPVCSAECPIAIARRALEGYKYDLQTYYQSEQEI' A
#
# COMPACT_ATOMS: atom_id res chain seq x y z
N MET A 1 3.89 0.60 -18.12
CA MET A 1 2.98 0.22 -17.02
C MET A 1 3.45 0.96 -15.78
N ASN A 2 2.59 1.72 -15.09
CA ASN A 2 3.01 2.56 -13.97
C ASN A 2 3.00 1.74 -12.67
N THR A 3 4.17 1.47 -12.08
CA THR A 3 4.32 0.67 -10.86
C THR A 3 3.51 1.22 -9.69
N VAL A 4 3.39 2.55 -9.55
CA VAL A 4 2.59 3.20 -8.49
C VAL A 4 1.10 2.85 -8.63
N GLU A 5 0.61 2.76 -9.86
CA GLU A 5 -0.77 2.40 -10.15
C GLU A 5 -1.05 0.94 -9.77
N GLN A 6 -0.10 0.04 -10.01
CA GLN A 6 -0.22 -1.36 -9.60
C GLN A 6 -0.26 -1.51 -8.08
N VAL A 7 0.61 -0.81 -7.35
CA VAL A 7 0.60 -0.82 -5.88
C VAL A 7 -0.71 -0.24 -5.34
N THR A 8 -1.25 0.80 -5.97
CA THR A 8 -2.56 1.35 -5.60
C THR A 8 -3.70 0.34 -5.77
N LYS A 9 -3.69 -0.46 -6.86
CA LYS A 9 -4.65 -1.56 -7.06
C LYS A 9 -4.48 -2.66 -6.01
N ALA A 10 -3.24 -2.98 -5.62
CA ALA A 10 -2.97 -3.97 -4.58
C ALA A 10 -3.48 -3.52 -3.21
N ILE A 11 -3.28 -2.25 -2.83
CA ILE A 11 -3.82 -1.69 -1.57
C ILE A 11 -5.34 -1.84 -1.55
N LYS A 12 -6.02 -1.44 -2.64
CA LYS A 12 -7.47 -1.58 -2.75
C LYS A 12 -7.93 -3.03 -2.58
N ALA A 13 -7.24 -4.00 -3.21
CA ALA A 13 -7.58 -5.41 -3.06
C ALA A 13 -7.40 -5.91 -1.61
N VAL A 14 -6.38 -5.43 -0.89
CA VAL A 14 -6.19 -5.74 0.54
C VAL A 14 -7.29 -5.13 1.40
N ASP A 15 -7.72 -3.90 1.11
CA ASP A 15 -8.84 -3.27 1.80
C ASP A 15 -10.16 -4.00 1.54
N ASP A 16 -10.42 -4.42 0.30
CA ASP A 16 -11.61 -5.18 -0.07
C ASP A 16 -11.64 -6.58 0.60
N LEU A 17 -10.47 -7.15 0.93
CA LEU A 17 -10.36 -8.39 1.72
C LEU A 17 -10.61 -8.20 3.22
N CYS A 18 -10.62 -6.95 3.72
CA CYS A 18 -10.83 -6.67 5.13
C CYS A 18 -12.27 -7.02 5.56
N GLY A 19 -12.43 -8.07 6.36
CA GLY A 19 -13.73 -8.49 6.89
C GLY A 19 -14.28 -7.63 8.04
N HIS A 20 -13.63 -6.51 8.38
CA HIS A 20 -14.00 -5.61 9.49
C HIS A 20 -14.34 -6.36 10.78
N CYS A 21 -13.41 -7.24 11.19
CA CYS A 21 -13.56 -8.07 12.39
C CYS A 21 -13.89 -7.23 13.64
N PRO A 22 -14.67 -7.77 14.59
CA PRO A 22 -15.06 -7.05 15.81
C PRO A 22 -13.88 -6.65 16.70
N VAL A 23 -12.73 -7.32 16.55
CA VAL A 23 -11.47 -6.95 17.18
C VAL A 23 -10.46 -6.68 16.07
N CYS A 24 -10.21 -5.40 15.80
CA CYS A 24 -9.11 -4.97 14.93
C CYS A 24 -7.84 -4.81 15.76
N SER A 25 -6.70 -5.23 15.22
CA SER A 25 -5.39 -5.14 15.88
C SER A 25 -4.33 -4.73 14.87
N ALA A 26 -3.28 -4.06 15.36
CA ALA A 26 -2.11 -3.76 14.54
C ALA A 26 -1.45 -5.03 13.99
N GLU A 27 -1.50 -6.14 14.73
CA GLU A 27 -0.94 -7.43 14.33
C GLU A 27 -1.86 -8.21 13.35
N CYS A 28 -2.98 -7.62 12.92
CA CYS A 28 -3.84 -8.24 11.93
C CYS A 28 -3.09 -8.38 10.59
N PRO A 29 -3.11 -9.56 9.94
CA PRO A 29 -2.43 -9.76 8.65
C PRO A 29 -2.83 -8.75 7.58
N ILE A 30 -4.10 -8.35 7.52
CA ILE A 30 -4.61 -7.31 6.60
C ILE A 30 -3.98 -5.96 6.91
N ALA A 31 -3.91 -5.58 8.19
CA ALA A 31 -3.31 -4.32 8.62
C ALA A 31 -1.79 -4.28 8.37
N ILE A 32 -1.10 -5.41 8.53
CA ILE A 32 0.33 -5.55 8.20
C ILE A 32 0.53 -5.39 6.68
N ALA A 33 -0.24 -6.11 5.87
CA ALA A 33 -0.14 -6.08 4.41
C ALA A 33 -0.42 -4.67 3.86
N ARG A 34 -1.46 -3.99 4.34
CA ARG A 34 -1.78 -2.61 3.94
C ARG A 34 -0.62 -1.67 4.22
N ARG A 35 -0.09 -1.68 5.45
CA ARG A 35 1.03 -0.80 5.85
C ARG A 35 2.28 -1.02 4.99
N ALA A 36 2.60 -2.28 4.69
CA ALA A 36 3.73 -2.61 3.83
C ALA A 36 3.56 -2.04 2.40
N LEU A 37 2.36 -2.17 1.83
CA LEU A 37 2.05 -1.64 0.49
C LEU A 37 2.01 -0.11 0.46
N GLU A 38 1.49 0.53 1.51
CA GLU A 38 1.49 1.99 1.66
C GLU A 38 2.91 2.55 1.75
N GLY A 39 3.79 1.90 2.53
CA GLY A 39 5.20 2.24 2.58
C GLY A 39 5.88 2.11 1.22
N TYR A 40 5.67 0.97 0.53
CA TYR A 40 6.25 0.76 -0.80
C TYR A 40 5.73 1.79 -1.83
N LYS A 41 4.45 2.17 -1.77
CA LYS A 41 3.89 3.24 -2.60
C LYS A 41 4.61 4.56 -2.36
N TYR A 42 4.82 4.93 -1.09
CA TYR A 42 5.53 6.14 -0.72
C TYR A 42 6.96 6.15 -1.27
N ASP A 43 7.68 5.03 -1.15
CA ASP A 43 9.05 4.88 -1.66
C ASP A 43 9.10 5.07 -3.18
N LEU A 44 8.16 4.45 -3.91
CA LEU A 44 8.06 4.61 -5.37
C LEU A 44 7.76 6.05 -5.77
N GLN A 45 6.83 6.71 -5.09
CA GLN A 45 6.48 8.10 -5.37
C GLN A 45 7.68 9.03 -5.14
N THR A 46 8.39 8.82 -4.03
CA THR A 46 9.61 9.57 -3.69
C THR A 46 10.71 9.35 -4.73
N TYR A 47 10.93 8.09 -5.13
CA TYR A 47 11.90 7.72 -6.16
C TYR A 47 11.60 8.45 -7.48
N TYR A 48 10.38 8.33 -8.00
CA TYR A 48 10.02 8.97 -9.28
C TYR A 48 10.04 10.49 -9.20
N GLN A 49 9.68 11.08 -8.05
CA GLN A 49 9.77 12.52 -7.86
C GLN A 49 11.23 12.99 -7.90
N SER A 50 12.14 12.26 -7.23
CA SER A 50 13.57 12.56 -7.27
C SER A 50 14.21 12.39 -8.66
N GLU A 51 13.73 11.46 -9.49
CA GLU A 51 14.20 11.29 -10.87
C GLU A 51 13.72 12.40 -11.82
N GLN A 52 12.62 13.10 -11.50
CA GLN A 52 12.09 14.20 -12.32
C GLN A 52 12.74 15.56 -12.01
N GLU A 53 13.46 15.67 -10.89
CA GLU A 53 14.14 16.90 -10.44
C GLU A 53 15.62 16.98 -10.88
N ILE A 54 16.10 16.01 -11.68
CA ILE A 54 17.45 15.94 -12.29
C ILE A 54 17.35 16.18 -13.79
#